data_AF-A0A2S9XRL5-F1
#
_entry.id   AF-A0A2S9XRL5-F1
#
_cell.length_a   1.000
_cell.length_b   1.000
_cell.length_c   1.000
_cell.angle_alpha   90.00
_cell.angle_beta   90.00
_cell.angle_gamma   90.00
#
_symmetry.space_group_name_H-M   'P 1'
#
loop_
_entity.id
_entity.type
_entity.pdbx_description
1 polymer ?
#
loop_
_entity_poly.entity_id
_entity_poly.type
_entity_poly.pdbx_seq_one_letter_code
_entity_poly.pdbx_strand_id
1 'polypeptide(L)'
;MTTDPFSNFDLSRFQTVSNLPLQTMVSMAKALEAAAPDNAPAHVDKVKGLMRDTSDDAEDAMIVRLREDNEGSASADQTLDIAVDPLWSLIRRRLDDWGVYMREGLNFVEDDPDAPPEVDIEELRDKATRARKISERLFGVGRLNFIQRPYAEQAQLMANVLGLIDTDKLEEDIIELTGPELLPMLRRCQVRYEGMVQARAMRIDGSAADLRTLRGRLRRLIVRYAGAVITMLDESEPETLDVVETALMPMLTIRPVPARAGAAAGEGEGEGELEGELEGEGVSVDEELGEESEDLGETG
;
A
#
# COMPACT_ATOMS: atom_id res chain seq x y z
N MET A 1 30.87 39.40 -37.77
CA MET A 1 31.05 38.29 -36.82
C MET A 1 29.89 37.36 -37.06
N THR A 2 30.12 36.29 -37.82
CA THR A 2 29.12 35.24 -38.03
C THR A 2 29.08 34.45 -36.74
N THR A 3 27.98 34.54 -36.01
CA THR A 3 27.75 33.77 -34.79
C THR A 3 27.72 32.30 -35.19
N ASP A 4 28.62 31.49 -34.63
CA ASP A 4 28.62 30.04 -34.82
C ASP A 4 27.29 29.47 -34.26
N PRO A 5 26.42 28.89 -35.10
CA PRO A 5 25.12 28.40 -34.64
C PRO A 5 25.26 27.25 -33.62
N PHE A 6 26.38 26.52 -33.64
CA PHE A 6 26.61 25.39 -32.75
C PHE A 6 27.11 25.80 -31.35
N SER A 7 27.59 27.04 -31.17
CA SER A 7 28.22 27.48 -29.91
C SER A 7 27.27 27.51 -28.71
N ASN A 8 25.96 27.51 -28.93
CA ASN A 8 24.93 27.52 -27.89
C ASN A 8 24.24 26.15 -27.71
N PHE A 9 24.59 25.14 -28.51
CA PHE A 9 23.95 23.84 -28.47
C PHE A 9 24.53 22.98 -27.33
N ASP A 10 23.73 22.79 -26.28
CA ASP A 10 24.13 22.07 -25.07
C ASP A 10 23.71 20.59 -25.11
N LEU A 11 24.66 19.74 -25.53
CA LEU A 11 24.49 18.29 -25.63
C LEU A 11 24.17 17.61 -24.29
N SER A 12 24.55 18.20 -23.16
CA SER A 12 24.39 17.56 -21.84
C SER A 12 22.92 17.30 -21.49
N ARG A 13 22.01 18.11 -22.04
CA ARG A 13 20.56 18.04 -21.82
C ARG A 13 19.90 16.81 -22.41
N PHE A 14 20.57 16.13 -23.34
CA PHE A 14 20.05 14.96 -24.05
C PHE A 14 20.73 13.66 -23.63
N GLN A 15 21.77 13.73 -22.80
CA GLN A 15 22.53 12.56 -22.34
C GLN A 15 21.83 11.78 -21.23
N THR A 16 20.86 12.39 -20.56
CA THR A 16 20.13 11.76 -19.46
C THR A 16 18.63 11.96 -19.61
N VAL A 17 17.88 10.98 -19.13
CA VAL A 17 16.44 11.08 -18.91
C VAL A 17 16.24 10.87 -17.42
N SER A 18 15.52 11.78 -16.76
CA SER A 18 15.16 11.67 -15.35
C SER A 18 14.37 10.38 -15.07
N ASN A 19 14.33 9.96 -13.81
CA ASN A 19 13.48 8.84 -13.40
C ASN A 19 12.01 9.27 -13.42
N LEU A 20 11.37 9.18 -14.58
CA LEU A 20 9.98 9.58 -14.81
C LEU A 20 9.01 8.40 -14.58
N PRO A 21 7.72 8.68 -14.28
CA PRO A 21 6.69 7.66 -14.32
C PRO A 21 6.62 6.99 -15.71
N LEU A 22 6.30 5.70 -15.77
CA LEU A 22 6.24 4.94 -17.04
C LEU A 22 5.32 5.60 -18.06
N GLN A 23 4.13 6.07 -17.62
CA GLN A 23 3.20 6.80 -18.48
C GLN A 23 3.82 8.04 -19.12
N THR A 24 4.62 8.79 -18.36
CA THR A 24 5.32 9.98 -18.87
C THR A 24 6.42 9.58 -19.87
N MET A 25 7.12 8.46 -19.62
CA MET A 25 8.10 7.94 -20.58
C MET A 25 7.45 7.47 -21.89
N VAL A 26 6.30 6.81 -21.82
CA VAL A 26 5.51 6.42 -23.01
C VAL A 26 5.09 7.65 -23.81
N SER A 27 4.52 8.67 -23.16
CA SER A 27 4.18 9.93 -23.83
C SER A 27 5.39 10.61 -24.47
N MET A 28 6.55 10.57 -23.81
CA MET A 28 7.80 11.10 -24.35
C MET A 28 8.29 10.31 -25.56
N ALA A 29 8.25 8.97 -25.49
CA ALA A 29 8.64 8.11 -26.60
C ALA A 29 7.81 8.38 -27.85
N LYS A 30 6.49 8.49 -27.71
CA LYS A 30 5.57 8.82 -28.81
C LYS A 30 5.77 10.22 -29.36
N ALA A 31 6.04 11.20 -28.51
CA ALA A 31 6.35 12.55 -28.96
C ALA A 31 7.67 12.63 -29.74
N LEU A 32 8.70 11.90 -29.29
CA LEU A 32 9.99 11.79 -29.99
C LEU A 32 9.85 11.07 -31.34
N GLU A 33 9.00 10.06 -31.39
CA GLU A 33 8.67 9.37 -32.63
C GLU A 33 7.93 10.28 -33.61
N ALA A 34 6.95 11.05 -33.14
CA ALA A 34 6.19 11.98 -33.97
C ALA A 34 7.05 13.16 -34.47
N ALA A 35 8.08 13.54 -33.72
CA ALA A 35 9.05 14.56 -34.09
C ALA A 35 10.25 14.00 -34.88
N ALA A 36 10.28 12.70 -35.17
CA ALA A 36 11.41 12.08 -35.85
C ALA A 36 11.63 12.65 -37.26
N PRO A 37 12.88 12.83 -37.71
CA PRO A 37 13.17 13.32 -39.06
C PRO A 37 12.65 12.36 -40.14
N ASP A 38 12.05 12.89 -41.21
CA ASP A 38 11.49 12.08 -42.30
C ASP A 38 12.55 11.26 -43.07
N ASN A 39 13.78 11.79 -43.17
CA ASN A 39 14.91 11.15 -43.87
C ASN A 39 16.01 10.72 -42.88
N ALA A 40 15.61 10.10 -41.77
CA ALA A 40 16.57 9.65 -40.77
C ALA A 40 17.46 8.50 -41.29
N PRO A 41 18.75 8.45 -40.91
CA PRO A 41 19.61 7.31 -41.20
C PRO A 41 19.08 6.00 -40.61
N ALA A 42 19.44 4.86 -41.22
CA ALA A 42 18.95 3.55 -40.83
C ALA A 42 19.19 3.19 -39.34
N HIS A 43 20.26 3.70 -38.72
CA HIS A 43 20.52 3.46 -37.29
C HIS A 43 19.59 4.25 -36.38
N VAL A 44 19.14 5.44 -36.79
CA VAL A 44 18.14 6.23 -36.07
C VAL A 44 16.78 5.55 -36.18
N ASP A 45 16.38 5.15 -37.38
CA ASP A 45 15.12 4.42 -37.61
C ASP A 45 15.05 3.11 -36.84
N LYS A 46 16.15 2.38 -36.74
CA LYS A 46 16.23 1.15 -35.94
C LYS A 46 15.96 1.41 -34.46
N VAL A 47 16.56 2.46 -33.88
CA VAL A 47 16.34 2.77 -32.45
C VAL A 47 14.93 3.32 -32.23
N LYS A 48 14.42 4.13 -33.16
CA LYS A 48 13.02 4.60 -33.19
C LYS A 48 12.03 3.44 -33.16
N GLY A 49 12.24 2.42 -34.01
CA GLY A 49 11.42 1.21 -34.02
C GLY A 49 11.44 0.47 -32.69
N LEU A 50 12.62 0.21 -32.12
CA LEU A 50 12.73 -0.45 -30.81
C LEU A 50 12.06 0.34 -29.69
N MET A 51 12.14 1.67 -29.74
CA MET A 51 11.50 2.57 -28.79
C MET A 51 9.97 2.52 -28.92
N ARG A 52 9.43 2.54 -30.14
CA ARG A 52 8.01 2.34 -30.43
C ARG A 52 7.51 1.00 -29.89
N ASP A 53 8.16 -0.10 -30.27
CA ASP A 53 7.77 -1.45 -29.83
C ASP A 53 7.74 -1.55 -28.30
N THR A 54 8.75 -1.00 -27.62
CA THR A 54 8.79 -1.01 -26.14
C THR A 54 7.74 -0.09 -25.52
N SER A 55 7.36 1.00 -26.20
CA SER A 55 6.29 1.89 -25.76
C SER A 55 4.93 1.22 -25.90
N ASP A 56 4.71 0.46 -26.98
CA ASP A 56 3.49 -0.31 -27.22
C ASP A 56 3.39 -1.46 -26.20
N ASP A 57 4.47 -2.20 -25.95
CA ASP A 57 4.55 -3.21 -24.89
C ASP A 57 4.19 -2.63 -23.51
N ALA A 58 4.68 -1.41 -23.21
CA ALA A 58 4.39 -0.72 -21.96
C ALA A 58 2.92 -0.31 -21.85
N GLU A 59 2.29 0.15 -22.92
CA GLU A 59 0.86 0.45 -22.95
C GLU A 59 0.00 -0.78 -22.78
N ASP A 60 0.33 -1.87 -23.48
CA ASP A 60 -0.36 -3.15 -23.34
C ASP A 60 -0.26 -3.68 -21.90
N ALA A 61 0.93 -3.61 -21.28
CA ALA A 61 1.11 -3.99 -19.88
C ALA A 61 0.31 -3.09 -18.92
N MET A 62 0.23 -1.77 -19.18
CA MET A 62 -0.62 -0.87 -18.40
C MET A 62 -2.12 -1.15 -18.58
N ILE A 63 -2.56 -1.56 -19.77
CA ILE A 63 -3.95 -1.97 -20.04
C ILE A 63 -4.26 -3.28 -19.31
N VAL A 64 -3.35 -4.25 -19.33
CA VAL A 64 -3.49 -5.50 -18.56
C VAL A 64 -3.64 -5.18 -17.07
N ARG A 65 -2.77 -4.32 -16.52
CA ARG A 65 -2.88 -3.88 -15.12
C ARG A 65 -4.21 -3.19 -14.83
N LEU A 66 -4.64 -2.28 -15.70
CA LEU A 66 -5.92 -1.60 -15.56
C LEU A 66 -7.10 -2.60 -15.59
N ARG A 67 -7.01 -3.66 -16.41
CA ARG A 67 -7.99 -4.74 -16.42
C ARG A 67 -7.90 -5.58 -15.15
N GLU A 68 -6.72 -5.95 -14.67
CA GLU A 68 -6.54 -6.69 -13.42
C GLU A 68 -7.06 -5.92 -12.20
N ASP A 69 -6.85 -4.60 -12.15
CA ASP A 69 -7.38 -3.72 -11.12
C ASP A 69 -8.93 -3.63 -11.20
N ASN A 70 -9.50 -3.74 -12.40
CA ASN A 70 -10.96 -3.70 -12.62
C ASN A 70 -11.65 -5.08 -12.47
N GLU A 71 -11.01 -6.17 -12.91
CA GLU A 71 -11.48 -7.56 -12.89
C GLU A 71 -11.22 -8.22 -11.53
N GLY A 72 -10.13 -7.84 -10.87
CA GLY A 72 -9.85 -8.09 -9.46
C GLY A 72 -10.78 -7.25 -8.60
N SER A 73 -12.06 -7.58 -8.70
CA SER A 73 -13.23 -6.92 -8.14
C SER A 73 -12.96 -6.22 -6.80
N ALA A 74 -12.54 -4.96 -6.87
CA ALA A 74 -12.59 -4.05 -5.73
C ALA A 74 -13.98 -4.11 -5.09
N SER A 75 -15.03 -4.38 -5.89
CA SER A 75 -16.40 -4.60 -5.40
C SER A 75 -16.58 -5.88 -4.59
N ALA A 76 -16.04 -7.04 -4.98
CA ALA A 76 -16.22 -8.30 -4.27
C ALA A 76 -15.30 -8.40 -3.04
N ASP A 77 -14.07 -7.90 -3.16
CA ASP A 77 -13.11 -7.80 -2.05
C ASP A 77 -13.69 -6.87 -0.97
N GLN A 78 -14.18 -5.69 -1.37
CA GLN A 78 -14.87 -4.76 -0.47
C GLN A 78 -16.18 -5.34 0.08
N THR A 79 -16.94 -6.11 -0.71
CA THR A 79 -18.16 -6.77 -0.23
C THR A 79 -17.84 -7.80 0.86
N LEU A 80 -16.75 -8.55 0.71
CA LEU A 80 -16.30 -9.49 1.73
C LEU A 80 -15.87 -8.74 3.00
N ASP A 81 -15.06 -7.70 2.87
CA ASP A 81 -14.58 -6.86 3.97
C ASP A 81 -15.77 -6.28 4.79
N ILE A 82 -16.72 -5.64 4.09
CA ILE A 82 -17.97 -5.11 4.68
C ILE A 82 -18.78 -6.21 5.39
N ALA A 83 -18.73 -7.46 4.92
CA ALA A 83 -19.47 -8.56 5.52
C ALA A 83 -18.76 -9.19 6.72
N VAL A 84 -17.42 -9.16 6.77
CA VAL A 84 -16.62 -9.80 7.81
C VAL A 84 -16.56 -8.96 9.10
N ASP A 85 -16.42 -7.64 8.99
CA ASP A 85 -16.34 -6.74 10.15
C ASP A 85 -17.54 -6.84 11.10
N PRO A 86 -18.80 -6.87 10.61
CA PRO A 86 -19.96 -7.04 11.46
C PRO A 86 -20.00 -8.39 12.16
N LEU A 87 -19.44 -9.46 11.59
CA LEU A 87 -19.42 -10.78 12.22
C LEU A 87 -18.49 -10.81 13.43
N TRP A 88 -17.30 -10.22 13.31
CA TRP A 88 -16.39 -10.04 14.44
C TRP A 88 -16.97 -9.12 15.51
N SER A 89 -17.64 -8.04 15.09
CA SER A 89 -18.37 -7.16 16.00
C SER A 89 -19.51 -7.89 16.71
N LEU A 90 -20.19 -8.80 16.02
CA LEU A 90 -21.32 -9.55 16.57
C LEU A 90 -20.90 -10.56 17.62
N ILE A 91 -19.84 -11.35 17.38
CA ILE A 91 -19.36 -12.33 18.37
C ILE A 91 -18.94 -11.62 19.67
N ARG A 92 -18.19 -10.52 19.54
CA ARG A 92 -17.80 -9.71 20.70
C ARG A 92 -19.01 -9.14 21.42
N ARG A 93 -19.93 -8.50 20.70
CA ARG A 93 -21.13 -7.92 21.30
C ARG A 93 -21.93 -8.98 22.07
N ARG A 94 -22.10 -10.18 21.52
CA ARG A 94 -22.80 -11.28 22.21
C ARG A 94 -22.12 -11.66 23.52
N LEU A 95 -20.78 -11.69 23.56
CA LEU A 95 -20.04 -11.94 24.80
C LEU A 95 -20.18 -10.78 25.80
N ASP A 96 -20.10 -9.54 25.33
CA ASP A 96 -20.19 -8.34 26.16
C ASP A 96 -21.61 -8.13 26.73
N ASP A 97 -22.66 -8.48 25.98
CA ASP A 97 -24.07 -8.33 26.36
C ASP A 97 -24.43 -9.19 27.59
N TRP A 98 -23.75 -10.32 27.80
CA TRP A 98 -23.90 -11.10 29.03
C TRP A 98 -23.58 -10.31 30.30
N GLY A 99 -22.79 -9.23 30.20
CA GLY A 99 -22.50 -8.35 31.33
C GLY A 99 -23.72 -7.71 31.97
N VAL A 100 -24.88 -7.71 31.30
CA VAL A 100 -26.15 -7.26 31.89
C VAL A 100 -26.54 -8.09 33.12
N TYR A 101 -26.20 -9.39 33.14
CA TYR A 101 -26.54 -10.30 34.24
C TYR A 101 -25.67 -10.13 35.49
N MET A 102 -24.57 -9.36 35.39
CA MET A 102 -23.71 -9.04 36.53
C MET A 102 -24.13 -7.78 37.30
N ARG A 103 -25.21 -7.11 36.89
CA ARG A 103 -25.65 -5.86 37.51
C ARG A 103 -26.30 -6.11 38.88
N GLU A 104 -25.87 -5.35 39.89
CA GLU A 104 -26.42 -5.42 41.26
C GLU A 104 -27.94 -5.22 41.31
N GLY A 105 -28.51 -4.49 40.34
CA GLY A 105 -29.96 -4.29 40.24
C GLY A 105 -30.76 -5.58 40.05
N LEU A 106 -30.14 -6.67 39.59
CA LEU A 106 -30.79 -7.98 39.47
C LEU A 106 -30.92 -8.71 40.81
N ASN A 107 -30.18 -8.29 41.85
CA ASN A 107 -30.30 -8.87 43.19
C ASN A 107 -31.72 -8.66 43.75
N PHE A 108 -32.37 -7.54 43.40
CA PHE A 108 -33.75 -7.26 43.82
C PHE A 108 -34.80 -8.16 43.16
N VAL A 109 -34.45 -8.84 42.06
CA VAL A 109 -35.33 -9.80 41.37
C VAL A 109 -35.16 -11.20 41.96
N GLU A 110 -33.98 -11.50 42.49
CA GLU A 110 -33.66 -12.77 43.17
C GLU A 110 -34.42 -12.91 44.51
N ASP A 111 -34.60 -11.80 45.22
CA ASP A 111 -35.32 -11.73 46.50
C ASP A 111 -36.86 -11.59 46.35
N ASP A 112 -37.39 -11.58 45.12
CA ASP A 112 -38.83 -11.40 44.86
C ASP A 112 -39.58 -12.74 45.06
N PRO A 113 -40.46 -12.86 46.08
CA PRO A 113 -41.20 -14.09 46.36
C PRO A 113 -42.22 -14.46 45.28
N ASP A 114 -42.56 -13.52 44.38
CA ASP A 114 -43.49 -13.74 43.26
C ASP A 114 -42.75 -14.00 41.93
N ALA A 115 -41.42 -14.08 41.94
CA ALA A 115 -40.62 -14.34 40.75
C ALA A 115 -40.89 -15.75 40.16
N PRO A 116 -40.90 -15.90 38.82
CA PRO A 116 -41.04 -17.21 38.19
C PRO A 116 -39.84 -18.11 38.56
N PRO A 117 -40.07 -19.37 39.00
CA PRO A 117 -39.01 -20.28 39.44
C PRO A 117 -38.11 -20.80 38.29
N GLU A 118 -38.35 -20.37 37.06
CA GLU A 118 -37.71 -20.89 35.85
C GLU A 118 -36.38 -20.20 35.50
N VAL A 119 -36.05 -19.09 36.18
CA VAL A 119 -34.85 -18.30 35.88
C VAL A 119 -33.80 -18.48 36.98
N ASP A 120 -32.77 -19.28 36.67
CA ASP A 120 -31.59 -19.42 37.52
C ASP A 120 -30.63 -18.24 37.32
N ILE A 121 -30.71 -17.24 38.21
CA ILE A 121 -29.86 -16.04 38.16
C ILE A 121 -28.39 -16.37 38.42
N GLU A 122 -28.10 -17.39 39.24
CA GLU A 122 -26.74 -17.83 39.53
C GLU A 122 -26.10 -18.42 38.27
N GLU A 123 -26.82 -19.30 37.55
CA GLU A 123 -26.36 -19.84 36.27
C GLU A 123 -26.10 -18.74 35.22
N LEU A 124 -26.97 -17.73 35.16
CA LEU A 124 -26.79 -16.58 34.25
C LEU A 124 -25.55 -15.74 34.61
N ARG A 125 -25.26 -15.54 35.91
CA ARG A 125 -24.05 -14.85 36.38
C ARG A 125 -22.78 -15.64 36.07
N ASP A 126 -22.84 -16.97 36.17
CA ASP A 126 -21.73 -17.85 35.78
C ASP A 126 -21.42 -17.74 34.29
N LYS A 127 -22.45 -17.80 33.43
CA LYS A 127 -22.31 -17.56 31.99
C LYS A 127 -21.72 -16.19 31.70
N ALA A 128 -22.17 -15.15 32.39
CA ALA A 128 -21.63 -13.80 32.23
C ALA A 128 -20.16 -13.68 32.64
N THR A 129 -19.76 -14.35 33.71
CA THR A 129 -18.35 -14.41 34.11
C THR A 129 -17.49 -15.12 33.08
N ARG A 130 -17.97 -16.25 32.51
CA ARG A 130 -17.27 -16.95 31.43
C ARG A 130 -17.18 -16.09 30.17
N ALA A 131 -18.28 -15.49 29.74
CA ALA A 131 -18.34 -14.64 28.55
C ALA A 131 -17.37 -13.45 28.64
N ARG A 132 -17.31 -12.79 29.81
CA ARG A 132 -16.35 -11.72 30.06
C ARG A 132 -14.90 -12.19 29.94
N LYS A 133 -14.54 -13.30 30.58
CA LYS A 133 -13.18 -13.86 30.51
C LYS A 133 -12.79 -14.18 29.06
N ILE A 134 -13.70 -14.77 28.29
CA ILE A 134 -13.47 -15.09 26.87
C ILE A 134 -13.32 -13.79 26.05
N SER A 135 -14.19 -12.80 26.25
CA SER A 135 -14.10 -11.50 25.54
C SER A 135 -12.77 -10.80 25.81
N GLU A 136 -12.36 -10.70 27.08
CA GLU A 136 -11.07 -10.09 27.48
C GLU A 136 -9.88 -10.89 26.94
N ARG A 137 -9.97 -12.22 26.89
CA ARG A 137 -8.91 -13.10 26.37
C ARG A 137 -8.72 -12.96 24.86
N LEU A 138 -9.82 -12.92 24.10
CA LEU A 138 -9.79 -12.90 22.63
C LEU A 138 -9.55 -11.50 22.07
N PHE A 139 -10.10 -10.47 22.71
CA PHE A 139 -10.15 -9.10 22.16
C PHE A 139 -9.46 -8.04 23.04
N GLY A 140 -9.04 -8.40 24.25
CA GLY A 140 -8.50 -7.45 25.22
C GLY A 140 -9.56 -6.48 25.79
N VAL A 141 -9.09 -5.46 26.51
CA VAL A 141 -9.95 -4.45 27.17
C VAL A 141 -10.41 -3.34 26.20
N GLY A 142 -9.85 -3.28 24.99
CA GLY A 142 -10.13 -2.25 23.98
C GLY A 142 -11.08 -2.72 22.89
N ARG A 143 -11.46 -1.86 21.93
CA ARG A 143 -12.32 -2.18 20.76
C ARG A 143 -11.63 -3.15 19.79
N LEU A 144 -12.36 -3.68 18.81
CA LEU A 144 -11.83 -4.53 17.72
C LEU A 144 -10.92 -3.72 16.78
N ASN A 145 -9.80 -3.21 17.28
CA ASN A 145 -8.94 -2.30 16.54
C ASN A 145 -8.29 -2.96 15.31
N PHE A 146 -8.30 -4.30 15.24
CA PHE A 146 -7.75 -5.03 14.10
C PHE A 146 -8.55 -4.82 12.81
N ILE A 147 -9.86 -4.50 12.88
CA ILE A 147 -10.68 -4.27 11.68
C ILE A 147 -10.34 -2.95 10.95
N GLN A 148 -9.50 -2.11 11.57
CA GLN A 148 -9.05 -0.84 10.98
C GLN A 148 -7.62 -0.94 10.44
N ARG A 149 -7.01 -2.13 10.49
CA ARG A 149 -5.62 -2.35 10.05
C ARG A 149 -5.54 -2.61 8.55
N PRO A 150 -4.35 -2.56 7.94
CA PRO A 150 -4.14 -3.05 6.58
C PRO A 150 -4.56 -4.52 6.44
N TYR A 151 -5.09 -4.91 5.27
CA TYR A 151 -5.70 -6.23 5.06
C TYR A 151 -4.82 -7.43 5.45
N ALA A 152 -3.51 -7.37 5.21
CA ALA A 152 -2.59 -8.42 5.62
C ALA A 152 -2.52 -8.57 7.15
N GLU A 153 -2.48 -7.45 7.87
CA GLU A 153 -2.49 -7.44 9.33
C GLU A 153 -3.86 -7.91 9.86
N GLN A 154 -4.96 -7.49 9.25
CA GLN A 154 -6.30 -7.98 9.62
C GLN A 154 -6.38 -9.50 9.51
N ALA A 155 -5.99 -10.05 8.36
CA ALA A 155 -6.02 -11.49 8.10
C ALA A 155 -5.24 -12.26 9.17
N GLN A 156 -4.02 -11.80 9.50
CA GLN A 156 -3.20 -12.44 10.51
C GLN A 156 -3.80 -12.36 11.91
N LEU A 157 -4.35 -11.20 12.30
CA LEU A 157 -4.96 -11.03 13.61
C LEU A 157 -6.22 -11.87 13.77
N MET A 158 -7.07 -11.94 12.73
CA MET A 158 -8.22 -12.84 12.71
C MET A 158 -7.81 -14.31 12.82
N ALA A 159 -6.77 -14.74 12.09
CA ALA A 159 -6.21 -16.08 12.19
C ALA A 159 -5.70 -16.38 13.61
N ASN A 160 -5.02 -15.42 14.24
CA ASN A 160 -4.51 -15.57 15.60
C ASN A 160 -5.65 -15.73 16.61
N VAL A 161 -6.74 -14.98 16.48
CA VAL A 161 -7.92 -15.11 17.35
C VAL A 161 -8.55 -16.51 17.18
N LEU A 162 -8.72 -16.99 15.95
CA LEU A 162 -9.23 -18.35 15.70
C LEU A 162 -8.27 -19.41 16.25
N GLY A 163 -6.96 -19.25 16.06
CA GLY A 163 -5.95 -20.16 16.61
C GLY A 163 -5.93 -20.17 18.14
N LEU A 164 -6.21 -19.03 18.78
CA LEU A 164 -6.35 -18.92 20.23
C LEU A 164 -7.58 -19.68 20.74
N ILE A 165 -8.72 -19.57 20.03
CA ILE A 165 -9.93 -20.35 20.32
C ILE A 165 -9.63 -21.85 20.30
N ASP A 166 -8.89 -22.30 19.28
CA ASP A 166 -8.53 -23.71 19.12
C ASP A 166 -7.55 -24.18 20.21
N THR A 167 -6.53 -23.36 20.51
CA THR A 167 -5.49 -23.66 21.49
C THR A 167 -6.06 -23.74 22.91
N ASP A 168 -6.90 -22.78 23.28
CA ASP A 168 -7.50 -22.69 24.61
C ASP A 168 -8.79 -23.53 24.71
N LYS A 169 -9.19 -24.24 23.63
CA LYS A 169 -10.38 -25.12 23.54
C LYS A 169 -11.70 -24.42 23.88
N LEU A 170 -11.86 -23.18 23.41
CA LEU A 170 -13.01 -22.32 23.72
C LEU A 170 -14.22 -22.54 22.81
N GLU A 171 -14.17 -23.50 21.89
CA GLU A 171 -15.21 -23.69 20.86
C GLU A 171 -16.59 -23.96 21.46
N GLU A 172 -16.69 -24.86 22.44
CA GLU A 172 -17.97 -25.19 23.10
C GLU A 172 -18.56 -23.98 23.84
N ASP A 173 -17.75 -23.27 24.63
CA ASP A 173 -18.17 -22.08 25.36
C ASP A 173 -18.62 -20.96 24.40
N ILE A 174 -17.90 -20.76 23.30
CA ILE A 174 -18.27 -19.74 22.30
C ILE A 174 -19.59 -20.10 21.62
N ILE A 175 -19.80 -21.37 21.28
CA ILE A 175 -21.05 -21.84 20.68
C ILE A 175 -22.21 -21.65 21.65
N GLU A 176 -22.01 -22.00 22.93
CA GLU A 176 -23.02 -21.83 23.98
C GLU A 176 -23.39 -20.34 24.16
N LEU A 177 -22.38 -19.47 24.28
CA LEU A 177 -22.57 -18.07 24.67
C LEU A 177 -22.93 -17.15 23.50
N THR A 178 -22.53 -17.52 22.29
CA THR A 178 -22.68 -16.67 21.09
C THR A 178 -23.51 -17.30 20.00
N GLY A 179 -23.96 -18.55 20.14
CA GLY A 179 -24.77 -19.28 19.16
C GLY A 179 -23.93 -20.12 18.17
N PRO A 180 -24.51 -21.20 17.63
CA PRO A 180 -23.76 -22.22 16.87
C PRO A 180 -23.33 -21.77 15.47
N GLU A 181 -23.89 -20.70 14.92
CA GLU A 181 -23.65 -20.29 13.54
C GLU A 181 -22.41 -19.40 13.36
N LEU A 182 -22.03 -18.64 14.39
CA LEU A 182 -21.05 -17.56 14.25
C LEU A 182 -19.62 -18.06 14.04
N LEU A 183 -19.14 -18.95 14.89
CA LEU A 183 -17.77 -19.45 14.82
C LEU A 183 -17.50 -20.20 13.49
N PRO A 184 -18.38 -21.10 13.00
CA PRO A 184 -18.23 -21.70 11.68
C PRO A 184 -18.23 -20.68 10.54
N MET A 185 -19.05 -19.63 10.63
CA MET A 185 -19.07 -18.56 9.62
C MET A 185 -17.76 -17.78 9.61
N LEU A 186 -17.24 -17.38 10.77
CA LEU A 186 -15.96 -16.69 10.90
C LEU A 186 -14.80 -17.51 10.31
N ARG A 187 -14.76 -18.82 10.58
CA ARG A 187 -13.74 -19.72 9.97
C ARG A 187 -13.85 -19.76 8.44
N ARG A 188 -15.06 -19.77 7.88
CA ARG A 188 -15.26 -19.73 6.41
C ARG A 188 -14.84 -18.38 5.80
N CYS A 189 -15.19 -17.30 6.48
CA CYS A 189 -14.79 -15.94 6.12
C CYS A 189 -13.26 -15.80 6.13
N GLN A 190 -12.58 -16.34 7.15
CA GLN A 190 -11.13 -16.28 7.26
C GLN A 190 -10.43 -16.87 6.03
N VAL A 191 -10.79 -18.09 5.62
CA VAL A 191 -10.19 -18.74 4.45
C VAL A 191 -10.38 -17.90 3.18
N ARG A 192 -11.55 -17.29 3.02
CA ARG A 192 -11.84 -16.41 1.87
C ARG A 192 -11.02 -15.12 1.93
N TYR A 193 -10.89 -14.54 3.12
CA TYR A 193 -10.17 -13.29 3.35
C TYR A 193 -8.67 -13.45 3.13
N GLU A 194 -8.06 -14.54 3.62
CA GLU A 194 -6.66 -14.87 3.35
C GLU A 194 -6.40 -15.08 1.85
N GLY A 195 -7.30 -15.80 1.16
CA GLY A 195 -7.21 -15.98 -0.29
C GLY A 195 -7.28 -14.66 -1.07
N MET A 196 -8.14 -13.73 -0.64
CA MET A 196 -8.22 -12.37 -1.18
C MET A 196 -6.91 -11.61 -0.99
N VAL A 197 -6.37 -11.60 0.24
CA VAL A 197 -5.11 -10.91 0.57
C VAL A 197 -3.95 -11.47 -0.25
N GLN A 198 -3.84 -12.79 -0.36
CA GLN A 198 -2.81 -13.45 -1.15
C GLN A 198 -2.93 -13.11 -2.64
N ALA A 199 -4.14 -13.15 -3.20
CA ALA A 199 -4.37 -12.78 -4.59
C ALA A 199 -3.98 -11.32 -4.86
N ARG A 200 -4.27 -10.41 -3.92
CA ARG A 200 -3.88 -9.01 -4.01
C ARG A 200 -2.37 -8.82 -3.99
N ALA A 201 -1.66 -9.51 -3.09
CA ALA A 201 -0.19 -9.47 -3.04
C ALA A 201 0.44 -9.96 -4.36
N MET A 202 -0.03 -11.09 -4.89
CA MET A 202 0.47 -11.66 -6.16
C MET A 202 0.26 -10.72 -7.35
N ARG A 203 -0.88 -10.01 -7.42
CA ARG A 203 -1.13 -9.02 -8.48
C ARG A 203 -0.13 -7.86 -8.42
N ILE A 204 0.19 -7.37 -7.22
CA ILE A 204 1.13 -6.28 -7.03
C ILE A 204 2.53 -6.70 -7.49
N ASP A 205 3.02 -7.87 -7.07
CA ASP A 205 4.37 -8.34 -7.38
C ASP A 205 4.57 -8.64 -8.87
N GLY A 206 3.63 -9.37 -9.49
CA GLY A 206 3.72 -9.75 -10.90
C GLY A 206 3.70 -8.56 -11.84
N SER A 207 2.76 -7.63 -11.63
CA SER A 207 2.60 -6.44 -12.47
C SER A 207 3.74 -5.42 -12.26
N ALA A 208 4.18 -5.20 -11.02
CA ALA A 208 5.21 -4.21 -10.73
C ALA A 208 6.59 -4.59 -11.32
N ALA A 209 6.93 -5.88 -11.33
CA ALA A 209 8.19 -6.36 -11.88
C ALA A 209 8.29 -6.11 -13.40
N ASP A 210 7.19 -6.32 -14.14
CA ASP A 210 7.16 -6.12 -15.59
C ASP A 210 7.20 -4.63 -15.95
N LEU A 211 6.37 -3.80 -15.31
CA LEU A 211 6.36 -2.35 -15.56
C LEU A 211 7.68 -1.67 -15.18
N ARG A 212 8.35 -2.11 -14.11
CA ARG A 212 9.68 -1.58 -13.74
C ARG A 212 10.72 -1.92 -14.82
N THR A 213 10.65 -3.13 -15.37
CA THR A 213 11.55 -3.58 -16.45
C THR A 213 11.32 -2.79 -17.73
N LEU A 214 10.05 -2.61 -18.13
CA LEU A 214 9.66 -1.79 -19.28
C LEU A 214 10.11 -0.34 -19.11
N ARG A 215 9.93 0.26 -17.91
CA ARG A 215 10.42 1.61 -17.60
C ARG A 215 11.93 1.74 -17.78
N GLY A 216 12.70 0.80 -17.23
CA GLY A 216 14.16 0.80 -17.37
C GLY A 216 14.62 0.59 -18.82
N ARG A 217 13.91 -0.23 -19.60
CA ARG A 217 14.18 -0.43 -21.02
C ARG A 217 13.86 0.82 -21.84
N LEU A 218 12.69 1.41 -21.64
CA LEU A 218 12.23 2.61 -22.36
C LEU A 218 13.16 3.81 -22.09
N ARG A 219 13.56 4.03 -20.83
CA ARG A 219 14.55 5.05 -20.46
C ARG A 219 15.85 4.91 -21.26
N ARG A 220 16.40 3.70 -21.34
CA ARG A 220 17.63 3.43 -22.11
C ARG A 220 17.44 3.67 -23.60
N LEU A 221 16.28 3.32 -24.15
CA LEU A 221 15.98 3.51 -25.57
C LEU A 221 15.79 4.98 -25.93
N ILE A 222 15.17 5.79 -25.06
CA ILE A 222 15.05 7.24 -25.27
C ILE A 222 16.44 7.89 -25.32
N VAL A 223 17.33 7.59 -24.37
CA VAL A 223 18.71 8.12 -24.38
C VAL A 223 19.47 7.64 -25.64
N ARG A 224 19.28 6.38 -26.03
CA ARG A 224 19.91 5.83 -27.24
C ARG A 224 19.39 6.50 -28.51
N TYR A 225 18.09 6.81 -28.57
CA TYR A 225 17.48 7.55 -29.67
C TYR A 225 18.05 8.95 -29.76
N ALA A 226 18.12 9.66 -28.63
CA ALA A 226 18.70 11.00 -28.56
C ALA A 226 20.16 11.01 -29.06
N GLY A 227 20.97 10.06 -28.59
CA GLY A 227 22.35 9.90 -29.07
C GLY A 227 22.41 9.62 -30.58
N ALA A 228 21.53 8.77 -31.11
CA ALA A 228 21.48 8.49 -32.55
C ALA A 228 21.09 9.71 -33.39
N VAL A 229 20.11 10.50 -32.93
CA VAL A 229 19.71 11.74 -33.61
C VAL A 229 20.83 12.79 -33.56
N ILE A 230 21.53 12.92 -32.43
CA ILE A 230 22.69 13.83 -32.31
C ILE A 230 23.78 13.51 -33.33
N THR A 231 23.97 12.25 -33.72
CA THR A 231 24.95 11.89 -34.77
C THR A 231 24.59 12.42 -36.16
N MET A 232 23.40 13.01 -36.34
CA MET A 232 22.99 13.66 -37.58
C MET A 232 23.51 15.11 -37.71
N LEU A 233 24.11 15.68 -36.66
CA LEU A 233 24.72 17.01 -36.73
C LEU A 233 25.93 17.01 -37.66
N ASP A 234 25.94 17.95 -38.61
CA ASP A 234 27.05 18.22 -39.50
C ASP A 234 27.39 19.71 -39.45
N GLU A 235 28.59 20.06 -38.97
CA GLU A 235 29.06 21.44 -38.87
C GLU A 235 29.16 22.15 -40.24
N SER A 236 29.26 21.38 -41.32
CA SER A 236 29.26 21.90 -42.69
C SER A 236 27.86 22.18 -43.25
N GLU A 237 26.82 21.66 -42.59
CA GLU A 237 25.40 21.83 -42.96
C GLU A 237 24.61 22.34 -41.73
N PRO A 238 24.63 23.66 -41.43
CA PRO A 238 24.00 24.24 -40.24
C PRO A 238 22.51 23.92 -40.06
N GLU A 239 21.79 23.66 -41.15
CA GLU A 239 20.39 23.21 -41.15
C GLU A 239 20.16 21.89 -40.42
N THR A 240 21.20 21.06 -40.24
CA THR A 240 21.12 19.82 -39.47
C THR A 240 20.85 20.09 -37.97
N LEU A 241 21.27 21.25 -37.47
CA LEU A 241 21.01 21.66 -36.09
C LEU A 241 19.51 21.80 -35.82
N ASP A 242 18.79 22.49 -36.71
CA ASP A 242 17.33 22.71 -36.57
C ASP A 242 16.57 21.39 -36.60
N VAL A 243 17.01 20.44 -37.43
CA VAL A 243 16.44 19.08 -37.53
C VAL A 243 16.62 18.32 -36.22
N VAL A 244 17.84 18.34 -35.66
CA VAL A 244 18.16 17.65 -34.40
C VAL A 244 17.45 18.29 -33.22
N GLU A 245 17.42 19.62 -33.13
CA GLU A 245 16.68 20.35 -32.08
C GLU A 245 15.19 20.03 -32.12
N THR A 246 14.59 20.06 -33.32
CA THR A 246 13.16 19.73 -33.51
C THR A 246 12.87 18.30 -33.06
N ALA A 247 13.70 17.35 -33.46
CA ALA A 247 13.53 15.94 -33.14
C ALA A 247 13.68 15.63 -31.64
N LEU A 248 14.49 16.40 -30.91
CA LEU A 248 14.75 16.18 -29.48
C LEU A 248 14.00 17.13 -28.55
N MET A 249 13.28 18.11 -29.09
CA MET A 249 12.44 19.05 -28.33
C MET A 249 11.52 18.38 -27.29
N PRO A 250 10.91 17.20 -27.55
CA PRO A 250 10.08 16.52 -26.55
C PRO A 250 10.79 16.18 -25.24
N MET A 251 12.12 15.96 -25.24
CA MET A 251 12.88 15.70 -24.00
C MET A 251 12.97 16.92 -23.09
N LEU A 252 12.84 18.13 -23.67
CA LEU A 252 12.94 19.39 -22.93
C LEU A 252 11.56 19.91 -22.48
N THR A 253 10.51 19.59 -23.23
CA THR A 253 9.14 20.10 -22.98
C THR A 253 8.33 19.20 -22.04
N ILE A 254 8.52 17.88 -22.11
CA ILE A 254 7.79 16.93 -21.28
C ILE A 254 8.41 16.91 -19.88
N ARG A 255 7.78 17.65 -18.96
CA ARG A 255 8.16 17.67 -17.56
C ARG A 255 7.50 16.53 -16.79
N PRO A 256 8.08 16.07 -15.68
CA PRO A 256 7.38 15.23 -14.73
C PRO A 256 6.08 15.92 -14.33
N VAL A 257 4.95 15.31 -14.68
CA VAL A 257 3.68 15.68 -14.08
C VAL A 257 3.71 15.07 -12.69
N PRO A 258 3.67 15.88 -11.60
CA PRO A 258 3.52 15.30 -10.27
C PRO A 258 2.25 14.46 -10.29
N ALA A 259 2.36 13.18 -9.93
CA ALA A 259 1.22 12.29 -9.84
C ALA A 259 0.16 13.00 -9.00
N ARG A 260 -0.98 13.36 -9.62
CA ARG A 260 -2.10 13.95 -8.90
C ARG A 260 -2.54 12.93 -7.85
N ALA A 261 -2.28 13.24 -6.58
CA ALA A 261 -2.96 12.63 -5.45
C ALA A 261 -4.47 12.81 -5.68
N GLY A 262 -5.14 11.72 -6.04
CA GLY A 262 -6.48 11.80 -6.62
C GLY A 262 -7.16 10.46 -6.85
N ALA A 263 -7.05 9.54 -5.89
CA ALA A 263 -8.10 8.59 -5.56
C ALA A 263 -8.03 8.36 -4.05
N ALA A 264 -9.02 8.89 -3.34
CA ALA A 264 -9.10 8.90 -1.89
C ALA A 264 -9.28 7.48 -1.31
N ALA A 265 -8.75 7.31 -0.09
CA ALA A 265 -8.90 6.15 0.80
C ALA A 265 -8.22 4.84 0.34
N GLY A 266 -6.91 4.80 0.53
CA GLY A 266 -6.08 3.61 0.44
C GLY A 266 -4.73 3.91 1.08
N GLU A 267 -4.74 4.15 2.40
CA GLU A 267 -3.53 4.11 3.24
C GLU A 267 -2.80 2.78 2.95
N GLY A 268 -1.50 2.68 2.70
CA GLY A 268 -0.39 3.60 2.90
C GLY A 268 0.80 2.74 3.32
N GLU A 269 1.41 2.00 2.39
CA GLU A 269 2.72 1.39 2.58
C GLU A 269 3.66 1.99 1.53
N GLY A 270 4.20 3.16 1.90
CA GLY A 270 5.30 3.80 1.19
C GLY A 270 6.61 3.27 1.75
N GLU A 271 7.29 2.43 0.96
CA GLU A 271 8.74 2.22 1.06
C GLU A 271 9.44 3.56 0.79
N GLY A 272 9.85 4.24 1.85
CA GLY A 272 10.79 5.35 1.77
C GLY A 272 12.21 4.81 1.69
N GLU A 273 12.74 4.65 0.48
CA GLU A 273 14.18 4.63 0.24
C GLU A 273 14.71 6.05 0.52
N LEU A 274 15.19 6.27 1.74
CA LEU A 274 16.05 7.40 2.09
C LEU A 274 17.50 6.91 2.04
N GLU A 275 18.17 7.11 0.90
CA GLU A 275 19.63 7.15 0.85
C GLU A 275 20.07 8.41 1.61
N GLY A 276 20.48 8.22 2.88
CA GLY A 276 21.11 9.25 3.69
C GLY A 276 22.61 9.29 3.43
N GLU A 277 23.05 10.35 2.74
CA GLU A 277 24.43 10.82 2.74
C GLU A 277 24.91 11.03 4.19
N LEU A 278 25.95 10.30 4.59
CA LEU A 278 26.67 10.55 5.83
C LEU A 278 27.82 11.54 5.54
N GLU A 279 27.55 12.83 5.68
CA GLU A 279 28.60 13.81 5.98
C GLU A 279 28.72 13.93 7.50
N GLY A 280 29.90 13.58 8.01
CA GLY A 280 30.23 13.67 9.42
C GLY A 280 30.54 15.11 9.83
N GLU A 281 29.83 15.60 10.84
CA GLU A 281 30.28 16.73 11.64
C GLU A 281 30.38 16.28 13.10
N GLY A 282 31.63 16.18 13.56
CA GLY A 282 31.94 15.82 14.93
C GLY A 282 31.62 16.98 15.87
N VAL A 283 30.86 16.68 16.92
CA VAL A 283 30.73 17.55 18.09
C VAL A 283 31.18 16.76 19.30
N SER A 284 32.24 17.27 19.94
CA SER A 284 32.77 16.82 21.22
C SER A 284 31.73 17.01 22.32
N VAL A 285 31.51 15.96 23.11
CA VAL A 285 30.73 16.02 24.35
C VAL A 285 31.73 16.33 25.46
N ASP A 286 31.60 17.51 26.06
CA ASP A 286 32.21 17.81 27.35
C ASP A 286 31.43 17.08 28.44
N GLU A 287 32.20 16.38 29.26
CA GLU A 287 31.82 15.55 30.39
C GLU A 287 31.76 16.44 31.64
N GLU A 288 30.57 16.65 32.21
CA GLU A 288 30.44 17.21 33.55
C GLU A 288 29.25 16.59 34.29
N LEU A 289 29.53 15.55 35.08
CA LEU A 289 28.67 15.05 36.14
C LEU A 289 29.51 14.86 37.42
N GLY A 290 29.51 15.87 38.29
CA GLY A 290 29.76 15.74 39.72
C GLY A 290 28.45 16.08 40.45
N GLU A 291 27.91 15.18 41.28
CA GLU A 291 27.98 15.24 42.77
C GLU A 291 27.13 16.42 43.32
N GLU A 292 26.20 16.29 44.26
CA GLU A 292 26.07 15.40 45.42
C GLU A 292 24.76 15.71 46.19
N SER A 293 24.28 14.71 46.97
CA SER A 293 23.56 14.75 48.27
C SER A 293 22.39 15.73 48.51
N GLU A 294 21.17 15.22 48.70
CA GLU A 294 20.52 14.94 50.01
C GLU A 294 20.24 16.18 50.88
N ASP A 295 18.97 16.59 50.95
CA ASP A 295 18.40 17.24 52.14
C ASP A 295 16.87 17.08 52.16
N LEU A 296 16.36 16.13 52.95
CA LEU A 296 14.96 16.09 53.37
C LEU A 296 14.88 15.49 54.78
N GLY A 297 14.95 16.37 55.78
CA GLY A 297 14.59 16.05 57.15
C GLY A 297 14.32 17.29 57.98
N GLU A 298 13.06 17.71 58.07
CA GLU A 298 12.38 18.18 59.30
C GLU A 298 11.09 18.93 58.94
N THR A 299 9.95 18.30 59.20
CA THR A 299 8.69 19.01 59.46
C THR A 299 8.42 18.94 60.95
N GLY A 300 8.43 20.10 61.60
CA GLY A 300 7.73 20.36 62.86
C GLY A 300 6.27 20.74 62.60
#